data_AF-A0A1L9B8R7-F1
#
_entry.id   AF-A0A1L9B8R7-F1
#
_cell.length_a   1.000
_cell.length_b   1.000
_cell.length_c   1.000
_cell.angle_alpha   90.00
_cell.angle_beta   90.00
_cell.angle_gamma   90.00
#
_symmetry.space_group_name_H-M   'P 1'
#
loop_
_entity.id
_entity.type
_entity.pdbx_description
1 polymer ?
#
loop_
_entity_poly.entity_id
_entity_poly.type
_entity_poly.pdbx_seq_one_letter_code
_entity_poly.pdbx_strand_id
1 'polypeptide(L)'
;MKPLPIRRPVALTTQKRACTLSVSRVTLEQRLGRPLVHDEEGDGLGPRYRWESTCECGLELFIDLPIHAAGEEGEATLWMDHVEVEHALAHLGLAPRHVRWRVDMQHPLPLEGWALVRQDDFGNRFDLCILPVQTHAECLGRLLSTRATRRAFQVEPRGTPPRQGWAVIRQDAEGNQYEVAVHPQRRRAPRLVGA
;
A
#
# COMPACT_ATOMS: atom_id res chain seq x y z
N MET A 1 -2.83 21.61 0.02
CA MET A 1 -2.75 20.36 0.80
C MET A 1 -2.30 20.70 2.20
N LYS A 2 -2.94 20.14 3.22
CA LYS A 2 -2.54 20.30 4.63
C LYS A 2 -1.44 19.26 4.92
N PRO A 3 -0.35 19.60 5.62
CA PRO A 3 0.70 18.63 5.95
C PRO A 3 0.13 17.47 6.78
N LEU A 4 0.61 16.25 6.50
CA LEU A 4 0.16 15.06 7.19
C LEU A 4 0.62 15.07 8.66
N PRO A 5 -0.19 14.54 9.60
CA PRO A 5 0.17 14.51 11.01
C PRO A 5 1.30 13.50 11.29
N ILE A 6 2.38 13.97 11.91
CA ILE A 6 3.50 13.13 12.37
C ILE A 6 3.13 12.53 13.73
N ARG A 7 2.99 11.19 13.85
CA ARG A 7 2.87 10.52 15.15
C ARG A 7 3.53 9.13 15.18
N ARG A 8 4.39 8.98 16.20
CA ARG A 8 5.09 7.81 16.78
C ARG A 8 5.92 6.92 15.82
N PRO A 9 7.19 6.63 16.18
CA PRO A 9 8.05 5.75 15.38
C PRO A 9 7.59 4.29 15.48
N VAL A 10 7.32 3.70 14.31
CA VAL A 10 7.18 2.25 14.14
C VAL A 10 8.56 1.68 13.89
N ALA A 11 8.89 0.57 14.55
CA ALA A 11 10.18 -0.08 14.38
C ALA A 11 10.40 -0.53 12.92
N LEU A 12 11.52 -0.10 12.31
CA LEU A 12 11.92 -0.43 10.92
C LEU A 12 12.04 -1.93 10.62
N THR A 13 12.06 -2.79 11.64
CA THR A 13 12.41 -4.21 11.51
C THR A 13 11.44 -5.04 10.67
N THR A 14 10.26 -4.51 10.30
CA THR A 14 9.28 -5.23 9.48
C THR A 14 9.13 -4.69 8.05
N GLN A 15 9.73 -3.54 7.73
CA GLN A 15 9.50 -2.88 6.45
C GLN A 15 10.64 -3.13 5.46
N LYS A 16 10.27 -3.46 4.22
CA LYS A 16 11.21 -3.75 3.14
C LYS A 16 11.41 -2.51 2.27
N ARG A 17 12.57 -2.41 1.63
CA ARG A 17 12.83 -1.37 0.64
C ARG A 17 11.94 -1.59 -0.57
N ALA A 18 10.97 -0.69 -0.79
CA ALA A 18 10.02 -0.81 -1.90
C ALA A 18 10.55 -0.15 -3.17
N CYS A 19 11.02 1.10 -3.08
CA CYS A 19 11.54 1.84 -4.21
C CYS A 19 12.54 2.94 -3.81
N THR A 20 13.29 3.45 -4.79
CA THR A 20 14.07 4.69 -4.65
C THR A 20 13.47 5.79 -5.52
N LEU A 21 13.53 7.02 -5.02
CA LEU A 21 12.88 8.20 -5.57
C LEU A 21 13.91 9.28 -5.89
N SER A 22 13.82 9.86 -7.09
CA SER A 22 14.53 11.07 -7.50
C SER A 22 13.76 12.32 -7.09
N VAL A 23 13.75 12.60 -5.78
CA VAL A 23 13.06 13.76 -5.20
C VAL A 23 13.99 14.48 -4.23
N SER A 24 13.98 15.81 -4.29
CA SER A 24 14.81 16.63 -3.41
C SER A 24 14.27 16.69 -1.98
N ARG A 25 15.16 16.95 -1.02
CA ARG A 25 14.81 17.22 0.39
C ARG A 25 13.71 18.28 0.50
N VAL A 26 13.85 19.39 -0.23
CA VAL A 26 12.89 20.51 -0.22
C VAL A 26 11.51 20.05 -0.68
N THR A 27 11.44 19.19 -1.70
CA THR A 27 10.16 18.64 -2.19
C THR A 27 9.48 17.78 -1.14
N LEU A 28 10.25 16.94 -0.45
CA LEU A 28 9.73 16.12 0.66
C LEU A 28 9.29 16.98 1.84
N GLU A 29 10.07 17.99 2.22
CA GLU A 29 9.73 18.92 3.30
C GLU A 29 8.43 19.69 3.05
N GLN A 30 8.20 20.15 1.82
CA GLN A 30 6.96 20.83 1.45
C GLN A 30 5.72 19.93 1.58
N ARG A 31 5.89 18.61 1.44
CA ARG A 31 4.78 17.63 1.41
C ARG A 31 4.54 16.99 2.77
N LEU A 32 5.61 16.65 3.48
CA LEU A 32 5.59 15.86 4.70
C LEU A 32 5.99 16.68 5.94
N GLY A 33 6.46 17.91 5.77
CA GLY A 33 7.00 18.71 6.87
C GLY A 33 8.48 18.43 7.12
N ARG A 34 9.00 18.96 8.23
CA ARG A 34 10.42 18.83 8.58
C ARG A 34 10.79 17.38 8.88
N PRO A 35 11.94 16.88 8.38
CA PRO A 35 12.40 15.54 8.71
C PRO A 35 12.88 15.43 10.15
N LEU A 36 12.90 14.19 10.65
CA LEU A 36 13.76 13.77 11.73
C LEU A 36 15.20 13.66 11.18
N VAL A 37 16.17 14.17 11.92
CA VAL A 37 17.58 14.01 11.58
C VAL A 37 18.12 12.86 12.42
N HIS A 38 18.66 11.84 11.77
CA HIS A 38 19.41 10.78 12.41
C HIS A 38 20.89 10.97 12.08
N ASP A 39 21.67 11.33 13.10
CA ASP A 39 23.13 11.31 13.10
C ASP A 39 23.63 9.90 13.46
N GLU A 40 24.94 9.66 13.27
CA GLU A 40 25.65 8.39 13.08
C GLU A 40 25.47 7.24 14.12
N GLU A 41 24.53 7.29 15.05
CA GLU A 41 24.41 6.29 16.10
C GLU A 41 23.68 5.00 15.65
N GLY A 42 24.46 4.06 15.11
CA GLY A 42 24.34 2.65 15.53
C GLY A 42 23.62 1.66 14.62
N ASP A 43 23.06 2.05 13.47
CA ASP A 43 22.38 1.11 12.55
C ASP A 43 23.16 0.80 11.24
N GLY A 44 24.33 1.41 11.05
CA GLY A 44 25.19 1.20 9.88
C GLY A 44 24.71 1.84 8.57
N LEU A 45 23.65 2.66 8.59
CA LEU A 45 23.08 3.30 7.40
C LEU A 45 23.51 4.77 7.23
N GLY A 46 24.35 5.28 8.13
CA GLY A 46 24.90 6.64 8.06
C GLY A 46 23.89 7.75 8.37
N PRO A 47 24.35 9.01 8.31
CA PRO A 47 23.50 10.16 8.62
C PRO A 47 22.41 10.33 7.55
N ARG A 48 21.16 10.55 7.98
CA ARG A 48 20.02 10.68 7.05
C ARG A 48 18.92 11.60 7.58
N TYR A 49 18.15 12.15 6.66
CA TYR A 49 16.83 12.72 6.92
C TYR A 49 15.79 11.60 6.86
N ARG A 50 14.88 11.56 7.83
CA ARG A 50 13.78 10.61 7.89
C ARG A 50 12.44 11.32 7.96
N TRP A 51 11.48 10.83 7.18
CA TRP A 51 10.07 11.17 7.32
C TRP A 51 9.28 9.93 7.69
N GLU A 52 8.43 10.09 8.70
CA GLU A 52 7.47 9.09 9.16
C GLU A 52 6.10 9.75 9.21
N SER A 53 5.11 9.16 8.55
CA SER A 53 3.78 9.73 8.49
C SER A 53 2.73 8.64 8.33
N THR A 54 1.56 8.84 8.94
CA THR A 54 0.40 7.99 8.71
C THR A 54 -0.68 8.79 8.00
N CYS A 55 -1.11 8.32 6.83
CA CYS A 55 -2.21 8.90 6.09
C CYS A 55 -3.55 8.63 6.79
N GLU A 56 -4.57 9.44 6.48
CA GLU A 56 -5.92 9.25 7.04
C GLU A 56 -6.53 7.87 6.72
N CYS A 57 -6.11 7.24 5.62
CA CYS A 57 -6.53 5.89 5.22
C CYS A 57 -5.85 4.76 6.02
N GLY A 58 -4.88 5.08 6.88
CA GLY A 58 -4.07 4.12 7.64
C GLY A 58 -2.74 3.74 6.99
N LEU A 59 -2.46 4.19 5.75
CA LEU A 59 -1.18 3.93 5.10
C LEU A 59 -0.03 4.60 5.88
N GLU A 60 0.96 3.80 6.24
CA GLU A 60 2.18 4.30 6.87
C GLU A 60 3.26 4.55 5.81
N LEU A 61 3.91 5.71 5.90
CA LEU A 61 4.95 6.18 4.99
C LEU A 61 6.26 6.34 5.75
N PHE A 62 7.30 5.66 5.26
CA PHE A 62 8.65 5.75 5.81
C PHE A 62 9.63 6.07 4.69
N ILE A 63 10.27 7.24 4.77
CA ILE A 63 11.20 7.73 3.76
C ILE A 63 12.52 8.11 4.41
N ASP A 64 13.61 7.53 3.91
CA ASP A 64 14.98 7.90 4.28
C ASP A 64 15.67 8.61 3.11
N LEU A 65 16.34 9.72 3.37
CA LEU A 65 17.19 10.42 2.41
C LEU A 65 18.58 10.60 3.03
N PRO A 66 19.65 10.01 2.47
CA PRO A 66 20.99 10.16 3.02
C PRO A 66 21.43 11.63 3.05
N ILE A 67 22.17 12.00 4.10
CA ILE A 67 22.80 13.32 4.20
C ILE A 67 24.15 13.21 3.50
N HIS A 68 24.23 13.73 2.28
CA HIS A 68 25.48 13.79 1.53
C HIS A 68 26.25 15.09 1.75
N ALA A 69 27.54 15.06 1.44
CA ALA A 69 28.37 16.26 1.33
C ALA A 69 27.83 17.20 0.22
N ALA A 70 28.14 18.49 0.32
CA ALA A 70 27.64 19.50 -0.62
C ALA A 70 28.00 19.13 -2.08
N GLY A 71 26.98 18.92 -2.91
CA GLY A 71 27.11 18.63 -4.34
C GLY A 71 26.71 17.21 -4.76
N GLU A 72 26.49 16.29 -3.81
CA GLU A 72 25.95 14.95 -4.10
C GLU A 72 24.42 14.93 -3.94
N GLU A 73 23.72 14.49 -5.00
CA GLU A 73 22.28 14.23 -4.93
C GLU A 73 22.03 12.80 -4.43
N GLY A 74 21.47 12.68 -3.22
CA GLY A 74 21.01 11.40 -2.69
C GLY A 74 19.65 10.99 -3.27
N GLU A 75 19.42 9.68 -3.38
CA GLU A 75 18.09 9.13 -3.68
C GLU A 75 17.32 8.90 -2.38
N ALA A 76 16.04 9.30 -2.35
CA ALA A 76 15.17 8.99 -1.23
C ALA A 76 14.69 7.54 -1.32
N THR A 77 14.75 6.80 -0.23
CA THR A 77 14.32 5.41 -0.14
C THR A 77 12.95 5.33 0.53
N LEU A 78 11.99 4.71 -0.14
CA LEU A 78 10.65 4.43 0.41
C LEU A 78 10.60 3.01 0.96
N TRP A 79 10.26 2.88 2.25
CA TRP A 79 10.13 1.61 2.96
C TRP A 79 8.66 1.27 3.17
N MET A 80 8.22 0.12 2.64
CA MET A 80 6.86 -0.41 2.75
C MET A 80 6.75 -1.75 2.01
N ASP A 81 5.55 -2.35 2.02
CA ASP A 81 5.24 -3.37 1.04
C ASP A 81 5.15 -2.77 -0.38
N HIS A 82 5.76 -3.45 -1.35
CA HIS A 82 5.87 -2.99 -2.73
C HIS A 82 4.52 -2.76 -3.42
N VAL A 83 3.50 -3.53 -3.04
CA VAL A 83 2.14 -3.40 -3.58
C VAL A 83 1.53 -2.03 -3.26
N GLU A 84 1.99 -1.34 -2.19
CA GLU A 84 1.49 -0.03 -1.76
C GLU A 84 2.21 1.16 -2.44
N VAL A 85 3.20 0.92 -3.30
CA VAL A 85 4.02 2.01 -3.88
C VAL A 85 3.17 3.04 -4.64
N GLU A 86 2.22 2.61 -5.48
CA GLU A 86 1.36 3.55 -6.21
C GLU A 86 0.46 4.37 -5.29
N HIS A 87 0.00 3.76 -4.20
CA HIS A 87 -0.79 4.42 -3.17
C HIS A 87 0.02 5.47 -2.41
N ALA A 88 1.27 5.15 -2.07
CA ALA A 88 2.21 6.09 -1.46
C ALA A 88 2.55 7.26 -2.39
N LEU A 89 2.88 7.00 -3.65
CA LEU A 89 3.13 8.05 -4.65
C LEU A 89 1.91 8.95 -4.82
N ALA A 90 0.71 8.36 -4.80
CA ALA A 90 -0.53 9.11 -4.83
C ALA A 90 -0.64 10.05 -3.63
N HIS A 91 -0.42 9.60 -2.39
CA HIS A 91 -0.43 10.49 -1.22
C HIS A 91 0.63 11.58 -1.29
N LEU A 92 1.84 11.23 -1.71
CA LEU A 92 2.93 12.18 -1.84
C LEU A 92 2.64 13.21 -2.93
N GLY A 93 1.79 12.93 -3.92
CA GLY A 93 1.64 13.77 -5.12
C GLY A 93 2.78 13.58 -6.11
N LEU A 94 3.43 12.42 -6.07
CA LEU A 94 4.48 12.03 -6.99
C LEU A 94 3.87 11.22 -8.13
N ALA A 95 4.56 11.27 -9.27
CA ALA A 95 4.26 10.47 -10.46
C ALA A 95 5.32 9.38 -10.65
N PRO A 96 5.02 8.31 -11.40
CA PRO A 96 5.96 7.20 -11.66
C PRO A 96 7.34 7.62 -12.18
N ARG A 97 7.43 8.74 -12.90
CA ARG A 97 8.71 9.31 -13.39
C ARG A 97 9.71 9.69 -12.30
N HIS A 98 9.28 9.85 -11.05
CA HIS A 98 10.17 10.13 -9.92
C HIS A 98 10.73 8.86 -9.32
N VAL A 99 10.32 7.69 -9.80
CA VAL A 99 10.81 6.40 -9.31
C VAL A 99 12.03 5.99 -10.13
N ARG A 100 13.16 5.78 -9.47
CA ARG A 100 14.42 5.36 -10.10
C ARG A 100 14.56 3.85 -10.14
N TRP A 101 14.15 3.20 -9.06
CA TRP A 101 14.20 1.75 -8.91
C TRP A 101 13.00 1.26 -8.11
N ARG A 102 12.49 0.06 -8.43
CA ARG A 102 11.46 -0.64 -7.63
C ARG A 102 11.81 -2.10 -7.46
N VAL A 103 11.43 -2.67 -6.33
CA VAL A 103 11.59 -4.10 -6.05
C VAL A 103 10.66 -4.99 -6.89
N ASP A 104 9.52 -4.45 -7.32
CA ASP A 104 8.43 -5.21 -7.93
C ASP A 104 8.33 -5.09 -9.45
N MET A 105 9.29 -4.43 -10.10
CA MET A 105 9.26 -4.18 -11.55
C MET A 105 9.11 -5.43 -12.43
N GLN A 106 9.28 -6.63 -11.88
CA GLN A 106 9.14 -7.91 -12.58
C GLN A 106 8.13 -8.87 -11.91
N HIS A 107 7.41 -8.42 -10.88
CA HIS A 107 6.45 -9.27 -10.17
C HIS A 107 5.06 -9.13 -10.80
N PRO A 108 4.32 -10.23 -11.03
CA PRO A 108 2.92 -10.14 -11.44
C PRO A 108 2.10 -9.45 -10.36
N LEU A 109 0.97 -8.84 -10.76
CA LEU A 109 0.00 -8.31 -9.80
C LEU A 109 -0.41 -9.41 -8.81
N PRO A 110 -0.60 -9.09 -7.52
CA PRO A 110 -1.15 -10.03 -6.56
C PRO A 110 -2.47 -10.62 -7.08
N LEU A 111 -2.68 -11.92 -6.92
CA LEU A 111 -3.92 -12.58 -7.37
C LEU A 111 -5.09 -12.36 -6.41
N GLU A 112 -4.79 -11.95 -5.17
CA GLU A 112 -5.76 -11.80 -4.09
C GLU A 112 -5.67 -10.42 -3.45
N GLY A 113 -6.82 -9.88 -3.03
CA GLY A 113 -6.92 -8.59 -2.37
C GLY A 113 -8.06 -7.73 -2.93
N TRP A 114 -7.83 -6.42 -2.98
CA TRP A 114 -8.79 -5.43 -3.44
C TRP A 114 -8.28 -4.74 -4.70
N ALA A 115 -8.85 -5.11 -5.84
CA ALA A 115 -8.56 -4.51 -7.13
C ALA A 115 -9.13 -3.10 -7.22
N LEU A 116 -8.30 -2.17 -7.68
CA LEU A 116 -8.75 -0.90 -8.20
C LEU A 116 -9.05 -1.05 -9.70
N VAL A 117 -10.32 -1.02 -10.05
CA VAL A 117 -10.83 -1.27 -11.39
C VAL A 117 -11.14 0.03 -12.10
N ARG A 118 -10.66 0.17 -13.34
CA ARG A 118 -11.05 1.24 -14.25
C ARG A 118 -11.88 0.67 -15.38
N GLN A 119 -12.98 1.35 -15.71
CA GLN A 119 -13.75 1.09 -16.91
C GLN A 119 -13.34 2.10 -18.00
N ASP A 120 -13.12 1.64 -19.23
CA ASP A 120 -12.92 2.53 -20.38
C ASP A 120 -14.25 3.02 -20.97
N ASP A 121 -14.18 3.89 -21.99
CA ASP A 121 -15.36 4.46 -22.65
C ASP A 121 -16.19 3.41 -23.42
N PHE A 122 -15.63 2.22 -23.66
CA PHE A 122 -16.29 1.10 -24.34
C PHE A 122 -16.89 0.08 -23.36
N GLY A 123 -16.74 0.30 -22.05
CA GLY A 123 -17.24 -0.60 -21.02
C GLY A 123 -16.28 -1.73 -20.63
N ASN A 124 -15.07 -1.79 -21.20
CA ASN A 124 -14.08 -2.77 -20.80
C ASN A 124 -13.48 -2.41 -19.45
N ARG A 125 -13.25 -3.43 -18.62
CA ARG A 125 -12.81 -3.29 -17.23
C ARG A 125 -11.37 -3.78 -17.09
N PHE A 126 -10.54 -2.99 -16.41
CA PHE A 126 -9.13 -3.26 -16.22
C PHE A 126 -8.74 -3.07 -14.76
N ASP A 127 -8.08 -4.07 -14.19
CA ASP A 127 -7.44 -3.95 -12.88
C ASP A 127 -6.16 -3.13 -13.03
N LEU A 128 -6.06 -2.03 -12.30
CA LEU A 128 -4.87 -1.17 -12.31
C LEU A 128 -3.85 -1.63 -11.28
N CYS A 129 -4.32 -2.05 -10.12
CA CYS A 129 -3.51 -2.62 -9.04
C CYS A 129 -4.41 -3.42 -8.10
N ILE A 130 -3.81 -4.31 -7.31
CA ILE A 130 -4.50 -5.08 -6.28
C ILE A 130 -3.79 -4.79 -4.96
N LEU A 131 -4.53 -4.27 -3.99
CA LEU A 131 -4.02 -3.86 -2.68
C LEU A 131 -4.53 -4.81 -1.58
N PRO A 132 -3.74 -5.03 -0.52
CA PRO A 132 -4.11 -5.95 0.55
C PRO A 132 -5.28 -5.43 1.39
N VAL A 133 -5.47 -4.10 1.45
CA VAL A 133 -6.47 -3.45 2.31
C VAL A 133 -7.50 -2.70 1.48
N GLN A 134 -8.79 -2.91 1.75
CA GLN A 134 -9.90 -2.28 1.03
C GLN A 134 -9.83 -0.75 1.09
N THR A 135 -9.62 -0.19 2.29
CA THR A 135 -9.57 1.27 2.50
C THR A 135 -8.44 1.93 1.73
N HIS A 136 -7.34 1.20 1.46
CA HIS A 136 -6.23 1.69 0.65
C HIS A 136 -6.61 1.75 -0.83
N ALA A 137 -7.28 0.71 -1.36
CA ALA A 137 -7.80 0.73 -2.73
C ALA A 137 -8.83 1.84 -2.95
N GLU A 138 -9.73 2.03 -2.00
CA GLU A 138 -10.72 3.12 -2.04
C GLU A 138 -10.05 4.50 -1.96
N CYS A 139 -9.01 4.64 -1.12
CA CYS A 139 -8.25 5.88 -1.01
C CYS A 139 -7.52 6.21 -2.31
N LEU A 140 -6.79 5.24 -2.89
CA LEU A 140 -6.11 5.40 -4.16
C LEU A 140 -7.08 5.77 -5.28
N GLY A 141 -8.22 5.08 -5.38
CA GLY A 141 -9.27 5.41 -6.36
C GLY A 141 -9.76 6.85 -6.24
N ARG A 142 -9.95 7.35 -5.02
CA ARG A 142 -10.33 8.75 -4.75
C ARG A 142 -9.24 9.73 -5.16
N LEU A 143 -7.98 9.44 -4.81
CA LEU A 143 -6.83 10.27 -5.17
C LEU A 143 -6.65 10.36 -6.69
N LEU A 144 -6.81 9.24 -7.41
CA LEU A 144 -6.72 9.21 -8.87
C LEU A 144 -7.90 9.93 -9.53
N SER A 145 -9.13 9.76 -9.03
CA SER A 145 -10.32 10.47 -9.53
C SER A 145 -10.17 11.98 -9.40
N THR A 146 -9.56 12.46 -8.32
CA THR A 146 -9.33 13.88 -8.07
C THR A 146 -8.34 14.48 -9.09
N ARG A 147 -7.42 13.68 -9.62
CA ARG A 147 -6.38 14.11 -10.57
C ARG A 147 -6.79 13.93 -12.03
N ALA A 148 -7.51 12.86 -12.33
CA ALA A 148 -7.97 12.54 -13.66
C ALA A 148 -9.44 12.97 -13.80
N THR A 149 -9.66 14.20 -14.26
CA THR A 149 -11.00 14.68 -14.62
C THR A 149 -11.67 13.66 -15.56
N ARG A 150 -12.82 13.12 -15.15
CA ARG A 150 -13.70 12.19 -15.88
C ARG A 150 -13.39 10.68 -15.80
N ARG A 151 -12.54 10.20 -14.89
CA ARG A 151 -12.36 8.76 -14.70
C ARG A 151 -12.93 8.29 -13.37
N ALA A 152 -13.93 7.41 -13.43
CA ALA A 152 -14.45 6.72 -12.27
C ALA A 152 -13.65 5.44 -12.04
N PHE A 153 -13.31 5.18 -10.78
CA PHE A 153 -12.67 3.94 -10.35
C PHE A 153 -13.61 3.21 -9.39
N GLN A 154 -13.59 1.89 -9.46
CA GLN A 154 -14.35 1.00 -8.58
C GLN A 154 -13.38 0.10 -7.81
N VAL A 155 -13.78 -0.34 -6.63
CA VAL A 155 -13.00 -1.28 -5.82
C VAL A 155 -13.73 -2.60 -5.78
N GLU A 156 -13.04 -3.67 -6.13
CA GLU A 156 -13.60 -5.01 -6.15
C GLU A 156 -12.67 -6.03 -5.50
N PRO A 157 -13.20 -7.05 -4.81
CA PRO A 157 -12.37 -8.13 -4.32
C PRO A 157 -11.81 -8.96 -5.49
N ARG A 158 -10.59 -9.48 -5.31
CA ARG A 158 -9.93 -10.50 -6.13
C ARG A 158 -9.44 -11.64 -5.25
N GLY A 159 -9.33 -12.82 -5.86
CA GLY A 159 -9.04 -14.05 -5.13
C GLY A 159 -10.22 -14.48 -4.25
N THR A 160 -9.95 -15.34 -3.28
CA THR A 160 -10.96 -15.67 -2.26
C THR A 160 -11.04 -14.47 -1.33
N PRO A 161 -12.16 -13.70 -1.30
CA PRO A 161 -12.25 -12.58 -0.38
C PRO A 161 -12.04 -13.10 1.04
N PRO A 162 -11.29 -12.40 1.92
CA PRO A 162 -11.24 -12.76 3.33
C PRO A 162 -12.66 -12.65 3.89
N ARG A 163 -13.36 -13.78 3.95
CA ARG A 163 -14.74 -13.83 4.41
C ARG A 163 -14.73 -13.61 5.91
N GLN A 164 -15.20 -12.45 6.37
CA GLN A 164 -15.45 -12.25 7.81
C GLN A 164 -16.59 -13.18 8.24
N GLY A 165 -16.27 -14.23 8.98
CA GLY A 165 -17.26 -15.17 9.48
C GLY A 165 -16.68 -16.51 9.88
N TRP A 166 -17.57 -17.41 10.28
CA TRP A 166 -17.28 -18.79 10.61
C TRP A 166 -17.53 -19.64 9.37
N ALA A 167 -16.46 -20.24 8.85
CA ALA A 167 -16.52 -21.20 7.76
C ALA A 167 -16.99 -22.57 8.28
N VAL A 168 -17.82 -23.24 7.50
CA VAL A 168 -18.12 -24.66 7.68
C VAL A 168 -17.20 -25.44 6.75
N ILE A 169 -16.36 -26.27 7.35
CA ILE A 169 -15.44 -27.16 6.64
C ILE A 169 -16.04 -28.55 6.64
N ARG A 170 -16.15 -29.16 5.45
CA ARG A 170 -16.51 -30.57 5.29
C ARG A 170 -15.23 -31.35 4.99
N GLN A 171 -15.14 -32.54 5.56
CA GLN A 171 -14.09 -33.50 5.27
C GLN A 171 -14.71 -34.65 4.48
N ASP A 172 -14.08 -35.06 3.38
CA ASP A 172 -14.48 -36.27 2.64
C ASP A 172 -13.94 -37.55 3.29
N ALA A 173 -14.21 -38.69 2.65
CA ALA A 173 -13.81 -40.01 3.16
C ALA A 173 -12.29 -40.22 3.09
N GLU A 174 -11.63 -39.50 2.17
CA GLU A 174 -10.19 -39.51 1.92
C GLU A 174 -9.42 -38.55 2.85
N GLY A 175 -10.14 -37.71 3.60
CA GLY A 175 -9.59 -36.76 4.57
C GLY A 175 -9.31 -35.37 4.00
N ASN A 176 -9.69 -35.08 2.75
CA ASN A 176 -9.58 -33.74 2.19
C ASN A 176 -10.63 -32.83 2.80
N GLN A 177 -10.20 -31.63 3.17
CA GLN A 177 -11.05 -30.61 3.77
C GLN A 177 -11.37 -29.54 2.74
N TYR A 178 -12.65 -29.14 2.64
CA TYR A 178 -13.10 -28.06 1.79
C TYR A 178 -14.21 -27.25 2.46
N GLU A 179 -14.23 -25.95 2.18
CA GLU A 179 -15.24 -25.02 2.67
C GLU A 179 -16.57 -25.22 1.92
N VAL A 180 -17.68 -25.37 2.65
CA VAL A 180 -19.01 -25.56 2.06
C VAL A 180 -19.95 -24.36 2.27
N ALA A 181 -19.72 -23.54 3.30
CA ALA A 181 -20.52 -22.34 3.58
C ALA A 181 -19.79 -21.41 4.54
N VAL A 182 -20.11 -20.11 4.52
CA VAL A 182 -19.60 -19.12 5.49
C VAL A 182 -20.74 -18.29 6.07
N HIS A 183 -20.73 -18.10 7.39
CA HIS A 183 -21.72 -17.28 8.08
C HIS A 183 -21.06 -16.33 9.09
N PRO A 184 -21.45 -15.04 9.17
CA PRO A 184 -20.84 -14.08 10.10
C PRO A 184 -20.99 -14.48 11.59
N GLN A 185 -22.05 -15.21 11.94
CA GLN A 185 -22.30 -15.73 13.31
C GLN A 185 -22.00 -17.24 13.44
N ARG A 186 -21.13 -17.62 14.39
CA ARG A 186 -20.76 -19.02 14.70
C ARG A 186 -21.95 -19.95 14.88
N ARG A 187 -22.98 -19.49 15.60
CA ARG A 187 -24.15 -20.32 15.96
C ARG A 187 -25.03 -20.69 14.78
N ARG A 188 -24.94 -19.95 13.67
CA ARG A 188 -25.75 -20.16 12.46
C ARG A 188 -24.98 -20.87 11.35
N ALA A 189 -23.65 -20.86 11.37
CA ALA A 189 -22.83 -21.54 10.38
C ALA A 189 -23.19 -23.03 10.21
N PRO A 190 -23.35 -23.85 11.29
CA PRO A 190 -23.69 -25.28 11.14
C PRO A 190 -25.08 -25.54 10.53
N ARG A 191 -25.99 -24.56 10.56
CA ARG A 191 -27.35 -24.68 10.02
C ARG A 191 -27.41 -24.52 8.50
N LEU A 192 -26.33 -24.07 7.86
CA LEU A 192 -26.25 -23.90 6.41
C LEU A 192 -25.99 -25.20 5.64
N VAL A 193 -25.68 -26.30 6.35
CA VAL A 193 -25.35 -27.61 5.77
C VAL A 193 -26.48 -28.63 6.00
N GLY A 194 -27.63 -28.17 6.52
CA GLY A 194 -28.82 -28.98 6.77
C GLY A 194 -30.02 -28.52 5.94
N ALA A 195 -30.01 -28.86 4.65
CA ALA A 195 -31.18 -29.00 3.77
C ALA A 195 -30.86 -30.09 2.74
#